data_AF-A0A1F6ZEB5-F1
#
_entry.id   AF-A0A1F6ZEB5-F1
#
_cell.length_a   1.000
_cell.length_b   1.000
_cell.length_c   1.000
_cell.angle_alpha   90.00
_cell.angle_beta   90.00
_cell.angle_gamma   90.00
#
_symmetry.space_group_name_H-M   'P 1'
#
loop_
_entity.id
_entity.type
_entity.pdbx_description
1 polymer ?
#
loop_
_entity_poly.entity_id
_entity_poly.type
_entity_poly.pdbx_seq_one_letter_code
_entity_poly.pdbx_strand_id
1 'polypeptide(L)'
;MKAHLKAEIGEGMFSGENSVVIEGYYSGVSTLTPGFFEKRFIKDGKLEVEVLEEKGESVFVRLPGRTLEAPGDKGYITVKKENLIYEHPDRKLSIEEIRQRDGSKK
;
A
#
# COMPACT_ATOMS: atom_id res chain seq x y z
N MET A 1 -3.51 -12.98 4.65
CA MET A 1 -2.32 -12.18 4.29
C MET A 1 -2.82 -10.79 3.96
N LYS A 2 -2.21 -9.74 4.50
CA LYS A 2 -2.55 -8.36 4.16
C LYS A 2 -1.45 -7.76 3.30
N ALA A 3 -1.81 -6.98 2.29
CA ALA A 3 -0.84 -6.23 1.49
C ALA A 3 -1.03 -4.73 1.76
N HIS A 4 0.10 -4.04 1.90
CA HIS A 4 0.11 -2.60 2.16
C HIS A 4 0.91 -1.91 1.07
N LEU A 5 0.30 -0.92 0.45
CA LEU A 5 0.88 -0.12 -0.61
C LEU A 5 1.56 1.12 -0.02
N LYS A 6 2.82 1.35 -0.40
CA LYS A 6 3.51 2.61 -0.12
C LYS A 6 2.76 3.75 -0.82
N ALA A 7 2.48 4.82 -0.08
CA ALA A 7 1.79 5.98 -0.60
C ALA A 7 2.18 7.22 0.20
N GLU A 8 2.01 8.39 -0.40
CA GLU A 8 2.11 9.66 0.34
C GLU A 8 0.77 9.92 1.02
N ILE A 9 0.79 10.06 2.34
CA ILE A 9 -0.42 10.23 3.17
C ILE A 9 -0.47 11.66 3.71
N GLY A 10 -1.56 12.36 3.42
CA GLY A 10 -1.87 13.69 3.94
C GLY A 10 -3.20 13.74 4.70
N GLU A 11 -3.58 14.94 5.14
CA GLU A 11 -4.90 15.18 5.72
C GLU A 11 -5.99 15.10 4.65
N GLY A 12 -7.09 14.41 4.95
CA GLY A 12 -8.25 14.33 4.06
C GLY A 12 -9.16 15.56 4.18
N MET A 13 -10.11 15.68 3.24
CA MET A 13 -11.12 16.75 3.26
C MET A 13 -12.11 16.59 4.43
N PHE A 14 -12.35 15.35 4.86
CA PHE A 14 -13.25 15.02 5.96
C PHE A 14 -12.49 14.39 7.14
N SER A 15 -13.02 14.57 8.35
CA SER A 15 -12.36 14.14 9.60
C SER A 15 -12.09 12.64 9.69
N GLY A 16 -12.84 11.81 8.95
CA GLY A 16 -12.68 10.35 8.88
C GLY A 16 -11.69 9.85 7.83
N GLU A 17 -11.08 10.74 7.05
CA GLU A 17 -10.32 10.39 5.85
C GLU A 17 -8.88 10.90 5.87
N ASN A 18 -8.06 10.28 5.02
CA ASN A 18 -6.76 10.77 4.59
C ASN A 18 -6.77 11.02 3.09
N SER A 19 -6.03 12.05 2.66
CA SER A 19 -5.61 12.16 1.27
C SER A 19 -4.45 11.21 1.03
N VAL A 20 -4.47 10.48 -0.09
CA VAL A 20 -3.44 9.50 -0.43
C VAL A 20 -3.07 9.67 -1.90
N VAL A 21 -1.77 9.75 -2.17
CA VAL A 21 -1.24 9.72 -3.53
C VAL A 21 -0.51 8.41 -3.76
N ILE A 22 -0.92 7.69 -4.80
CA ILE A 22 -0.47 6.34 -5.12
C ILE A 22 0.24 6.35 -6.47
N GLU A 23 1.40 5.71 -6.57
CA GLU A 23 2.04 5.46 -7.87
C GLU A 23 1.48 4.19 -8.53
N GLY A 24 0.70 4.37 -9.59
CA GLY A 24 0.21 3.31 -10.47
C GLY A 24 1.05 3.14 -11.72
N TYR A 25 0.95 1.98 -12.36
CA TYR A 25 1.64 1.65 -13.60
C TYR A 25 0.64 1.24 -14.67
N TYR A 26 0.38 2.13 -15.62
CA TYR A 26 -0.60 1.95 -16.68
C TYR A 26 0.08 2.07 -18.05
N SER A 27 -0.12 1.07 -18.92
CA SER A 27 0.41 1.08 -20.30
C SER A 27 1.91 1.38 -20.41
N GLY A 28 2.71 0.93 -19.43
CA GLY A 28 4.16 1.14 -19.44
C GLY A 28 4.65 2.42 -18.74
N VAL A 29 3.75 3.22 -18.17
CA VAL A 29 4.06 4.52 -17.58
C VAL A 29 3.64 4.57 -16.11
N SER A 30 4.51 5.12 -15.25
CA SER A 30 4.17 5.45 -13.87
C SER A 30 3.31 6.71 -13.83
N THR A 31 2.16 6.62 -13.15
CA THR A 31 1.20 7.73 -12.97
C THR A 31 0.90 7.88 -11.49
N LEU A 32 0.91 9.11 -10.99
CA LEU A 32 0.45 9.41 -9.64
C LEU A 32 -1.07 9.59 -9.63
N THR A 33 -1.75 8.79 -8.82
CA THR A 33 -3.21 8.78 -8.69
C THR A 33 -3.59 9.26 -7.29
N PRO A 34 -4.18 10.47 -7.16
CA PRO A 34 -4.70 10.94 -5.89
C PRO A 34 -6.05 10.30 -5.55
N GLY A 35 -6.31 10.12 -4.26
CA GLY A 35 -7.58 9.62 -3.74
C GLY A 35 -7.81 9.98 -2.28
N PHE A 36 -9.03 9.73 -1.80
CA PHE A 36 -9.40 9.88 -0.40
C PHE A 36 -9.82 8.52 0.16
N PHE A 37 -9.29 8.18 1.33
CA PHE A 37 -9.48 6.86 1.94
C PHE A 37 -9.81 7.01 3.42
N GLU A 38 -10.71 6.16 3.91
CA GLU A 38 -11.02 6.11 5.33
C GLU A 38 -9.77 5.76 6.14
N LYS A 39 -9.57 6.42 7.28
CA LYS A 39 -8.43 6.23 8.20
C LYS A 39 -8.18 4.78 8.58
N ARG A 40 -9.23 3.94 8.67
CA ARG A 40 -9.12 2.52 9.03
C ARG A 40 -8.31 1.69 8.02
N PHE A 41 -8.16 2.17 6.79
CA PHE A 41 -7.36 1.52 5.76
C PHE A 41 -5.92 2.02 5.72
N ILE A 42 -5.56 2.99 6.58
CA ILE A 42 -4.22 3.54 6.67
C ILE A 42 -3.52 2.98 7.91
N LYS A 43 -2.35 2.39 7.70
CA LYS A 43 -1.52 1.83 8.77
C LYS A 43 -0.07 2.18 8.52
N ASP A 44 0.56 2.85 9.50
CA ASP A 44 2.00 3.21 9.46
C ASP A 44 2.43 3.89 8.16
N GLY A 45 1.61 4.84 7.67
CA GLY A 45 1.87 5.59 6.43
C GLY A 45 1.64 4.79 5.14
N LYS A 46 0.92 3.67 5.19
CA LYS A 46 0.63 2.80 4.04
C LYS A 46 -0.86 2.58 3.90
N LEU A 47 -1.30 2.32 2.67
CA LEU A 47 -2.69 1.98 2.35
C LEU A 47 -2.85 0.45 2.31
N GLU A 48 -3.78 -0.11 3.09
CA GLU A 48 -4.19 -1.51 3.00
C GLU A 48 -4.90 -1.75 1.66
N VAL A 49 -4.46 -2.76 0.91
CA VAL A 49 -5.00 -3.12 -0.40
C VAL A 49 -5.21 -4.63 -0.51
N GLU A 50 -6.11 -5.03 -1.41
CA GLU A 50 -6.33 -6.43 -1.74
C GLU A 50 -5.56 -6.78 -3.02
N VAL A 51 -4.67 -7.78 -2.96
CA VAL A 51 -3.95 -8.28 -4.13
C VAL A 51 -4.84 -9.23 -4.91
N LEU A 52 -5.00 -8.98 -6.21
CA LEU A 52 -5.85 -9.78 -7.09
C LEU A 52 -5.03 -10.68 -8.01
N GLU A 53 -3.95 -10.16 -8.58
CA GLU A 53 -3.14 -10.88 -9.55
C GLU A 53 -1.69 -10.39 -9.54
N GLU A 54 -0.72 -11.30 -9.65
CA GLU A 54 0.70 -10.98 -9.80
C GLU A 54 1.18 -11.44 -11.19
N LYS A 55 1.85 -10.55 -11.91
CA LYS A 55 2.39 -10.78 -13.26
C LYS A 55 3.80 -10.20 -13.37
N GLY A 56 4.80 -11.05 -13.18
CA GLY A 56 6.21 -10.61 -13.18
C GLY A 56 6.46 -9.56 -12.10
N GLU A 57 6.91 -8.37 -12.51
CA GLU A 57 7.20 -7.23 -11.63
C GLU A 57 5.98 -6.35 -11.32
N SER A 58 4.83 -6.65 -11.90
CA SER A 58 3.58 -5.89 -11.71
C SER A 58 2.57 -6.67 -10.88
N VAL A 59 1.81 -5.95 -10.06
CA VAL A 59 0.76 -6.50 -9.20
C VAL A 59 -0.51 -5.70 -9.40
N PHE A 60 -1.61 -6.39 -9.68
CA PHE A 60 -2.94 -5.81 -9.78
C PHE A 60 -3.62 -5.86 -8.43
N VAL A 61 -4.02 -4.70 -7.91
CA VAL A 61 -4.61 -4.57 -6.58
C VAL A 61 -5.95 -3.84 -6.62
N ARG A 62 -6.80 -4.14 -5.65
CA ARG A 62 -8.03 -3.41 -5.35
C ARG A 62 -7.79 -2.45 -4.18
N LEU A 63 -8.20 -1.22 -4.40
CA LEU A 63 -8.19 -0.14 -3.42
C LEU A 63 -9.48 -0.18 -2.58
N PRO A 64 -9.41 0.12 -1.27
CA PRO A 64 -10.57 0.05 -0.37
C PRO A 64 -11.49 1.29 -0.43
N GLY A 65 -11.31 2.16 -1.44
CA GLY A 65 -11.98 3.46 -1.53
C GLY A 65 -12.09 3.97 -2.97
N ARG A 66 -12.28 5.29 -3.12
CA ARG A 66 -12.45 5.94 -4.42
C ARG A 66 -11.22 6.78 -4.77
N THR A 67 -10.78 6.66 -6.02
CA THR A 67 -9.71 7.49 -6.60
C THR A 67 -10.33 8.68 -7.32
N LEU A 68 -9.63 9.82 -7.40
CA LEU A 68 -10.18 11.03 -8.02
C LEU A 68 -9.96 11.08 -9.55
N GLU A 69 -8.89 10.45 -10.04
CA GLU A 69 -8.41 10.68 -11.41
C GLU A 69 -7.95 9.42 -12.14
N ALA A 70 -8.29 8.22 -11.66
CA ALA A 70 -8.00 7.00 -12.41
C ALA A 70 -9.00 6.85 -13.58
N PRO A 71 -8.59 6.93 -14.86
CA PRO A 71 -9.48 6.66 -15.98
C PRO A 71 -10.00 5.21 -15.88
N GLY A 72 -11.32 5.05 -15.73
CA GLY A 72 -11.97 3.74 -15.54
C GLY A 72 -12.31 3.38 -14.08
N ASP A 73 -12.41 4.38 -13.21
CA ASP A 73 -12.75 4.35 -11.77
C ASP A 73 -13.58 3.12 -11.34
N LYS A 74 -12.88 2.08 -10.90
CA LYS A 74 -13.44 0.88 -10.30
C LYS A 74 -12.72 0.47 -9.01
N GLY A 75 -11.85 1.33 -8.47
CA GLY A 75 -11.04 1.01 -7.30
C GLY A 75 -9.99 -0.07 -7.57
N TYR A 76 -9.40 -0.11 -8.77
CA TYR A 76 -8.31 -1.03 -9.10
C TYR A 76 -7.13 -0.29 -9.73
N ILE A 77 -5.92 -0.73 -9.40
CA ILE A 77 -4.67 -0.16 -9.89
C ILE A 77 -3.63 -1.26 -10.07
N THR A 78 -2.81 -1.12 -11.11
CA THR A 78 -1.59 -1.92 -11.24
C THR A 78 -0.46 -1.15 -10.60
N VAL A 79 0.36 -1.81 -9.78
CA VAL A 79 1.51 -1.23 -9.09
C VAL A 79 2.74 -2.09 -9.33
N LYS A 80 3.94 -1.55 -9.10
CA LYS A 80 5.15 -2.37 -9.06
C LYS A 80 5.20 -3.17 -7.78
N LYS A 81 5.71 -4.40 -7.86
CA LYS A 81 5.82 -5.31 -6.71
C LYS A 81 6.64 -4.71 -5.55
N GLU A 82 7.68 -3.93 -5.85
CA GLU A 82 8.52 -3.23 -4.87
C GLU A 82 7.77 -2.17 -4.02
N ASN A 83 6.59 -1.74 -4.47
CA ASN A 83 5.73 -0.80 -3.75
C ASN A 83 4.79 -1.50 -2.75
N LEU A 84 4.72 -2.83 -2.76
CA LEU A 84 3.89 -3.63 -1.85
C LEU A 84 4.70 -4.21 -0.70
N ILE A 85 4.08 -4.22 0.48
CA ILE A 85 4.60 -4.85 1.69
C ILE A 85 3.57 -5.89 2.16
N TYR A 86 3.97 -7.16 2.17
CA TYR A 86 3.14 -8.27 2.61
C TYR A 86 3.31 -8.48 4.11
N GLU A 87 2.20 -8.35 4.85
CA GLU A 87 2.13 -8.70 6.26
C GLU A 87 1.53 -10.10 6.42
N HIS A 88 2.37 -11.01 6.93
CA HIS A 88 1.94 -12.33 7.36
C HIS A 88 1.36 -12.21 8.78
N PRO A 89 0.13 -12.67 9.02
CA PRO A 89 -0.51 -12.56 10.34
C PRO A 89 0.26 -13.28 11.46
N ASP A 90 1.16 -14.22 11.13
CA ASP A 90 1.85 -15.07 12.10
C ASP A 90 3.36 -14.79 12.26
N ARG A 91 3.90 -13.70 11.70
CA ARG A 91 5.30 -13.32 11.98
C ARG A 91 5.40 -12.57 13.30
N LYS A 92 5.17 -13.27 14.42
CA LYS A 92 5.86 -12.90 15.66
C LYS A 92 7.35 -13.07 15.36
N LEU A 93 8.10 -11.97 15.34
CA LEU A 93 9.56 -12.03 15.30
C LEU A 93 9.99 -13.05 16.35
N SER A 94 10.76 -14.04 15.92
CA SER A 94 11.34 -14.99 16.86
C SER A 94 12.24 -14.20 17.82
N ILE A 95 12.32 -14.60 19.09
CA ILE A 95 13.18 -13.95 20.10
C ILE A 95 14.65 -13.90 19.62
N GLU A 96 15.05 -14.84 18.76
CA GLU A 96 16.36 -14.87 18.11
C GLU A 96 16.59 -13.72 17.12
N GLU A 97 15.59 -13.34 16.32
CA GLU A 97 15.68 -12.19 15.40
C GLU A 97 15.79 -10.85 16.14
N ILE A 98 15.22 -10.76 17.35
CA ILE A 98 15.31 -9.56 18.21
C ILE A 98 16.73 -9.45 18.81
N ARG A 99 17.31 -10.57 19.28
CA ARG A 99 18.66 -10.58 19.87
C ARG A 99 19.78 -10.21 18.89
N GLN A 100 19.65 -10.58 17.61
CA GLN A 100 20.67 -10.24 16.60
C GLN A 100 20.75 -8.74 16.28
N ARG A 101 19.68 -7.97 16.52
CA ARG A 101 19.68 -6.51 16.32
C ARG A 101 20.34 -5.73 17.46
N ASP A 102 20.16 -6.18 18.71
CA ASP A 102 20.81 -5.56 19.87
C ASP A 102 22.29 -5.97 20.04
N GLY A 103 22.70 -7.11 19.48
CA GLY A 103 24.08 -7.60 19.54
C GLY A 103 25.10 -6.86 18.65
N SER A 104 24.65 -6.01 17.72
CA SER A 104 25.52 -5.32 16.76
C SER A 104 25.92 -3.88 17.19
N LYS A 105 25.80 -3.58 18.49
CA LYS A 105 26.51 -2.45 19.11
C LYS A 105 27.70 -2.99 19.91
N LYS A 106 28.82 -3.23 19.24
CA LYS A 106 30.14 -3.25 19.86
C LYS A 106 31.16 -2.62 18.93
#